data_AF-A0A6C0H6J5-F1
#
_entry.id   AF-A0A6C0H6J5-F1
#
_cell.length_a   1.000
_cell.length_b   1.000
_cell.length_c   1.000
_cell.angle_alpha   90.00
_cell.angle_beta   90.00
_cell.angle_gamma   90.00
#
_symmetry.space_group_name_H-M   'P 1'
#
loop_
_entity.id
_entity.type
_entity.pdbx_description
1 polymer ?
#
loop_
_entity_poly.entity_id
_entity_poly.type
_entity_poly.pdbx_seq_one_letter_code
_entity_poly.pdbx_strand_id
1 'polypeptide(L)'
;MSGNIKDTKINQIKQQVQELQTEIRTLRSQGDNPTDWEDTLKRKYKYLSTTSESLFKLLLQNYDTPRFNQSFFDQTLQLMLNRIQDIQQAKVSQHDASKNIGEHLATTFIPQLRK
;
A
#
# COMPACT_ATOMS: atom_id res chain seq x y z
N MET A 1 -13.20 -3.95 -12.75
CA MET A 1 -12.92 -5.39 -12.68
C MET A 1 -12.67 -5.75 -11.23
N SER A 2 -13.54 -6.54 -10.60
CA SER A 2 -13.34 -7.03 -9.23
C SER A 2 -12.26 -8.11 -9.28
N GLY A 3 -11.03 -7.75 -8.94
CA GLY A 3 -9.94 -8.72 -8.82
C GLY A 3 -10.25 -9.67 -7.66
N ASN A 4 -10.33 -10.96 -7.96
CA ASN A 4 -10.59 -11.98 -6.95
C ASN A 4 -9.45 -11.91 -5.91
N ILE A 5 -9.76 -11.63 -4.64
CA ILE A 5 -8.75 -11.58 -3.57
C ILE A 5 -7.91 -12.87 -3.56
N LYS A 6 -8.46 -14.00 -4.02
CA LYS A 6 -7.77 -15.28 -4.17
C LYS A 6 -6.63 -15.30 -5.18
N ASP A 7 -6.67 -14.44 -6.19
CA ASP A 7 -5.68 -14.41 -7.29
C ASP A 7 -4.59 -13.35 -7.06
N THR A 8 -4.72 -12.55 -6.00
CA THR A 8 -3.77 -11.49 -5.65
C THR A 8 -2.44 -12.07 -5.18
N LYS A 9 -1.36 -11.86 -5.94
CA LYS A 9 0.00 -12.26 -5.55
C LYS A 9 0.56 -11.25 -4.55
N ILE A 10 0.24 -11.45 -3.27
CA ILE A 10 0.61 -10.53 -2.18
C ILE A 10 2.13 -10.31 -2.11
N ASN A 11 2.93 -11.35 -2.31
CA ASN A 11 4.39 -11.22 -2.32
C ASN A 11 4.88 -10.31 -3.45
N GLN A 12 4.23 -10.35 -4.61
CA GLN A 12 4.56 -9.48 -5.74
C GLN A 12 4.16 -8.02 -5.45
N ILE A 13 3.04 -7.78 -4.74
CA ILE A 13 2.67 -6.43 -4.28
C ILE A 13 3.71 -5.92 -3.26
N LYS A 14 4.07 -6.73 -2.26
CA LYS A 14 5.09 -6.39 -1.25
C LYS A 14 6.39 -5.96 -1.92
N GLN A 15 6.87 -6.78 -2.86
CA GLN A 15 8.07 -6.53 -3.62
C GLN A 15 7.98 -5.22 -4.43
N GLN A 16 6.93 -5.05 -5.25
CA GLN A 16 6.81 -3.86 -6.09
C GLN A 16 6.62 -2.58 -5.29
N VAL A 17 6.00 -2.64 -4.10
CA VAL A 17 5.94 -1.47 -3.20
C VAL A 17 7.33 -1.12 -2.68
N GLN A 18 8.09 -2.09 -2.17
CA GLN A 18 9.44 -1.84 -1.63
C GLN A 18 10.39 -1.29 -2.70
N GLU A 19 10.34 -1.87 -3.90
CA GLU A 19 11.12 -1.41 -5.06
C GLU A 19 10.72 0.01 -5.47
N LEU A 20 9.41 0.29 -5.60
CA LEU A 20 8.91 1.62 -5.95
C LEU A 20 9.29 2.68 -4.91
N GLN A 21 9.18 2.35 -3.62
CA GLN A 21 9.62 3.23 -2.52
C GLN A 21 11.10 3.58 -2.64
N THR A 22 11.94 2.58 -2.96
CA THR A 22 13.38 2.77 -3.15
C THR A 22 13.64 3.68 -4.35
N GLU A 23 12.96 3.43 -5.47
CA GLU A 23 13.12 4.21 -6.70
C GLU A 23 12.66 5.66 -6.52
N ILE A 24 11.56 5.90 -5.80
CA ILE A 24 11.10 7.25 -5.45
C ILE A 24 12.18 8.02 -4.68
N ARG A 25 12.82 7.38 -3.69
CA ARG A 25 13.92 8.02 -2.94
C ARG A 25 15.11 8.31 -3.84
N THR A 26 15.47 7.38 -4.73
CA THR A 26 16.56 7.58 -5.68
C THR A 26 16.28 8.77 -6.59
N LEU A 27 15.10 8.85 -7.20
CA LEU A 27 14.70 9.98 -8.05
C LEU A 27 14.79 11.30 -7.28
N ARG A 28 14.23 11.37 -6.06
CA ARG A 28 14.32 12.57 -5.22
C ARG A 28 15.76 12.94 -4.88
N SER A 29 16.61 11.96 -4.58
CA SER A 29 18.03 12.19 -4.29
C SER A 29 18.82 12.73 -5.48
N GLN A 30 18.35 12.45 -6.71
CA GLN A 30 18.91 12.95 -7.97
C GLN A 30 18.34 14.33 -8.34
N GLY A 31 17.38 14.85 -7.58
CA GLY A 31 16.70 16.13 -7.86
C GLY A 31 15.49 15.99 -8.78
N ASP A 32 15.12 14.77 -9.17
CA ASP A 32 13.95 14.52 -9.99
C ASP A 32 12.66 14.52 -9.16
N ASN A 33 11.57 14.92 -9.80
CA ASN A 33 10.24 14.76 -9.24
C ASN A 33 9.65 13.40 -9.68
N PRO A 34 9.37 12.47 -8.75
CA PRO A 34 8.86 11.14 -9.09
C PRO A 34 7.59 11.15 -9.95
N THR A 35 6.72 12.16 -9.82
CA THR A 35 5.50 12.26 -10.62
C THR A 35 5.77 12.44 -12.10
N ASP A 36 6.90 13.03 -12.47
CA ASP A 36 7.27 13.23 -13.88
C ASP A 36 7.63 11.89 -14.55
N TRP A 37 7.93 10.87 -13.74
CA TRP A 37 8.23 9.50 -14.15
C TRP A 37 7.01 8.56 -14.06
N GLU A 38 5.80 9.08 -13.83
CA GLU A 38 4.59 8.28 -13.57
C GLU A 38 4.37 7.18 -14.61
N ASP A 39 4.43 7.49 -15.91
CA ASP A 39 4.19 6.52 -16.97
C ASP A 39 5.25 5.41 -17.00
N THR A 40 6.51 5.76 -16.75
CA THR A 40 7.62 4.80 -16.69
C THR A 40 7.47 3.90 -15.47
N LEU A 41 7.16 4.47 -14.31
CA LEU A 41 6.93 3.73 -13.07
C LEU A 41 5.68 2.85 -13.17
N LYS A 42 4.59 3.32 -13.81
CA LYS A 42 3.40 2.50 -14.08
C LYS A 42 3.71 1.28 -14.94
N ARG A 43 4.55 1.44 -15.97
CA ARG A 43 4.98 0.32 -16.83
C ARG A 43 5.85 -0.67 -16.07
N LYS A 44 6.81 -0.18 -15.28
CA LYS A 44 7.74 -1.01 -14.48
C LYS A 44 7.00 -1.78 -13.38
N TYR A 45 6.13 -1.10 -12.64
CA TYR A 45 5.33 -1.64 -11.54
C TYR A 45 3.89 -1.91 -11.98
N LYS A 46 3.73 -2.50 -13.17
CA LYS A 46 2.42 -2.75 -13.79
C LYS A 46 1.50 -3.54 -12.88
N TYR A 47 2.02 -4.53 -12.17
CA TYR A 47 1.18 -5.38 -11.32
C TYR A 47 0.58 -4.59 -10.14
N LEU A 48 1.40 -3.76 -9.49
CA LEU A 48 0.95 -2.86 -8.43
C LEU A 48 -0.06 -1.84 -8.97
N SER A 49 0.25 -1.17 -10.09
CA SER A 49 -0.63 -0.14 -10.65
C SER A 49 -1.96 -0.69 -11.16
N THR A 50 -1.99 -1.92 -11.69
CA THR A 50 -3.24 -2.57 -12.12
C THR A 50 -4.04 -3.15 -10.96
N THR A 51 -3.36 -3.65 -9.92
CA THR A 51 -4.03 -4.31 -8.79
C THR A 51 -4.51 -3.29 -7.76
N SER A 52 -3.77 -2.19 -7.57
CA SER A 52 -4.11 -1.11 -6.65
C SER A 52 -3.53 0.21 -7.14
N GLU A 53 -4.23 0.83 -8.11
CA GLU A 53 -3.87 2.14 -8.66
C GLU A 53 -3.80 3.22 -7.56
N SER A 54 -4.71 3.17 -6.58
CA SER A 54 -4.73 4.10 -5.46
C SER A 54 -3.47 3.99 -4.59
N LEU A 55 -3.00 2.77 -4.31
CA LEU A 55 -1.76 2.56 -3.56
C LEU A 55 -0.55 3.08 -4.34
N PHE A 56 -0.50 2.81 -5.65
CA PHE A 56 0.54 3.32 -6.54
C PHE A 56 0.58 4.86 -6.53
N LYS A 57 -0.57 5.53 -6.73
CA LYS A 57 -0.66 7.01 -6.71
C LYS A 57 -0.30 7.60 -5.36
N LEU A 58 -0.79 6.98 -4.28
CA LEU A 58 -0.48 7.42 -2.92
C LEU A 58 1.02 7.43 -2.66
N LEU A 59 1.72 6.34 -3.03
CA LEU A 59 3.17 6.23 -2.95
C LEU A 59 3.83 7.31 -3.81
N LEU A 60 3.48 7.41 -5.09
CA LEU A 60 4.11 8.35 -6.00
C LEU A 60 4.00 9.82 -5.54
N GLN A 61 2.84 10.21 -5.04
CA GLN A 61 2.54 11.60 -4.68
C GLN A 61 3.04 12.00 -3.29
N ASN A 62 3.01 11.07 -2.34
CA ASN A 62 3.20 11.41 -0.92
C ASN A 62 4.42 10.77 -0.30
N TYR A 63 4.97 9.71 -0.88
CA TYR A 63 6.12 9.03 -0.31
C TYR A 63 7.33 9.97 -0.27
N ASP A 64 8.02 9.95 0.88
CA ASP A 64 9.18 10.79 1.17
C ASP A 64 8.87 12.30 1.22
N THR A 65 7.61 12.66 1.51
CA THR A 65 7.25 14.04 1.87
C THR A 65 7.25 14.24 3.39
N PRO A 66 7.52 15.45 3.91
CA PRO A 66 7.56 15.69 5.36
C PRO A 66 6.26 15.38 6.11
N ARG A 67 5.11 15.38 5.41
CA ARG A 67 3.78 15.07 5.98
C ARG A 67 3.45 13.58 5.93
N PHE A 68 4.26 12.76 5.26
CA PHE A 68 4.02 11.34 5.12
C PHE A 68 4.65 10.58 6.28
N ASN A 69 3.82 10.01 7.14
CA ASN A 69 4.28 9.13 8.20
C ASN A 69 4.58 7.74 7.64
N GLN A 70 5.84 7.52 7.27
CA GLN A 70 6.27 6.27 6.65
C GLN A 70 6.05 5.05 7.56
N SER A 71 6.37 5.16 8.84
CA SER A 71 6.18 4.06 9.80
C SER A 71 4.72 3.62 9.87
N PHE A 72 3.80 4.59 10.00
CA PHE A 72 2.37 4.31 10.02
C PHE A 72 1.87 3.70 8.71
N PHE A 73 2.34 4.21 7.57
CA PHE A 73 2.01 3.67 6.27
C PHE A 73 2.48 2.21 6.13
N ASP A 74 3.74 1.93 6.47
CA ASP A 74 4.33 0.59 6.36
C ASP A 74 3.58 -0.40 7.27
N GLN A 75 3.22 0.00 8.50
CA GLN A 75 2.38 -0.80 9.40
C GLN A 75 0.99 -1.08 8.84
N THR A 76 0.31 -0.05 8.34
CA THR A 76 -1.05 -0.17 7.78
C THR A 76 -1.03 -1.06 6.54
N LEU A 77 -0.04 -0.88 5.67
CA LEU A 77 0.13 -1.70 4.47
C LEU A 77 0.41 -3.15 4.83
N GLN A 78 1.30 -3.42 5.79
CA GLN A 78 1.55 -4.78 6.28
C GLN A 78 0.28 -5.43 6.84
N LEU A 79 -0.49 -4.70 7.65
CA LEU A 79 -1.77 -5.18 8.17
C LEU A 79 -2.72 -5.57 7.02
N MET A 80 -2.93 -4.67 6.05
CA MET A 80 -3.79 -4.96 4.90
C MET A 80 -3.32 -6.18 4.11
N LEU A 81 -2.03 -6.28 3.79
CA LEU A 81 -1.48 -7.39 3.02
C LEU A 81 -1.57 -8.72 3.76
N ASN A 82 -1.33 -8.72 5.07
CA ASN A 82 -1.49 -9.93 5.89
C ASN A 82 -2.96 -10.35 5.97
N ARG A 83 -3.91 -9.42 6.04
CA ARG A 83 -5.35 -9.75 6.02
C ARG A 83 -5.81 -10.31 4.68
N ILE A 84 -5.32 -9.78 3.56
CA ILE A 84 -5.56 -10.39 2.25
C ILE A 84 -5.03 -11.83 2.24
N GLN A 85 -3.85 -12.06 2.84
CA GLN A 85 -3.27 -13.40 2.94
C GLN A 85 -4.12 -14.34 3.83
N ASP A 86 -4.62 -13.84 4.95
CA ASP A 86 -5.51 -14.61 5.84
C ASP A 86 -6.83 -14.98 5.14
N ILE A 87 -7.41 -14.06 4.36
CA ILE A 87 -8.61 -14.33 3.54
C ILE A 87 -8.31 -15.41 2.50
N GLN A 88 -7.16 -15.32 1.81
CA GLN A 88 -6.74 -16.33 0.81
C GLN A 88 -6.58 -17.71 1.43
N GLN A 89 -6.04 -17.77 2.66
CA GLN A 89 -5.86 -19.00 3.42
C GLN A 89 -7.14 -19.46 4.13
N ALA A 90 -8.29 -18.79 3.89
CA ALA A 90 -9.56 -19.05 4.56
C ALA A 90 -9.50 -19.02 6.10
N LYS A 91 -8.53 -18.30 6.66
CA LYS A 91 -8.36 -18.13 8.12
C LYS A 91 -9.36 -17.13 8.71
N VAL A 92 -9.73 -16.12 7.93
CA VAL A 92 -10.70 -15.09 8.30
C VAL A 92 -11.61 -14.79 7.11
N SER A 93 -12.84 -14.33 7.39
CA SER A 93 -13.70 -13.83 6.32
C SER A 93 -13.25 -12.44 5.86
N GLN A 94 -13.68 -12.04 4.66
CA GLN A 94 -13.47 -10.66 4.19
C GLN A 94 -14.13 -9.63 5.14
N HIS A 95 -15.26 -9.99 5.76
CA HIS A 95 -15.94 -9.15 6.73
C HIS A 95 -15.06 -8.92 7.98
N ASP A 96 -14.52 -9.99 8.55
CA ASP A 96 -13.67 -9.92 9.75
C ASP A 96 -12.39 -9.13 9.49
N ALA A 97 -11.76 -9.37 8.34
CA ALA A 97 -10.59 -8.61 7.89
C ALA A 97 -10.92 -7.11 7.76
N SER A 98 -12.04 -6.77 7.13
CA SER A 98 -12.47 -5.38 6.94
C SER A 98 -12.77 -4.69 8.28
N LYS A 99 -13.46 -5.39 9.18
CA LYS A 99 -13.74 -4.89 10.54
C LYS A 99 -12.46 -4.61 11.31
N ASN A 100 -11.50 -5.55 11.28
CA ASN A 100 -10.24 -5.39 11.98
C ASN A 100 -9.40 -4.22 11.45
N ILE A 101 -9.33 -4.06 10.13
CA ILE A 101 -8.66 -2.90 9.50
C ILE A 101 -9.37 -1.60 9.92
N GLY A 102 -10.70 -1.57 9.86
CA GLY A 102 -11.50 -0.42 10.26
C GLY A 102 -11.29 -0.03 11.73
N GLU A 103 -11.28 -0.99 12.65
CA GLU A 103 -11.00 -0.77 14.07
C GLU A 103 -9.59 -0.21 14.31
N HIS A 104 -8.59 -0.74 13.61
CA HIS A 104 -7.22 -0.22 13.70
C HIS A 104 -7.15 1.25 13.27
N LEU A 105 -7.71 1.57 12.09
CA LEU A 105 -7.74 2.94 11.57
C LEU A 105 -8.53 3.88 12.48
N ALA A 106 -9.69 3.44 12.98
CA ALA A 106 -10.51 4.21 13.90
C ALA A 106 -9.74 4.54 15.19
N THR A 107 -9.04 3.56 15.77
CA THR A 107 -8.21 3.77 16.96
C THR A 107 -7.06 4.75 16.69
N THR A 108 -6.45 4.73 15.50
CA THR A 108 -5.37 5.66 15.14
C THR A 108 -5.88 7.09 14.97
N PHE A 109 -6.97 7.28 14.21
CA PHE A 109 -7.41 8.60 13.74
C PHE A 109 -8.49 9.26 14.59
N ILE A 110 -9.23 8.50 15.41
CA ILE A 110 -10.27 9.03 16.30
C ILE A 110 -9.68 9.07 17.72
N PRO A 111 -9.30 10.25 18.24
CA PRO A 111 -8.60 10.35 19.53
C PRO A 111 -9.38 9.74 20.70
N GLN A 112 -10.71 9.80 20.64
CA GLN A 112 -11.63 9.26 21.65
C GLN A 112 -11.62 7.73 21.75
N LEU A 113 -11.08 7.06 20.72
CA LEU A 113 -10.99 5.59 20.65
C LEU A 113 -9.58 5.07 20.94
N ARG A 114 -8.58 5.96 21.14
CA ARG A 114 -7.22 5.55 21.54
C ARG A 114 -7.29 4.95 22.93
N LYS A 115 -6.92 3.67 23.04
CA LYS A 115 -6.75 2.98 24.33
C LYS A 115 -5.45 3.37 25.00
#